data_AF-A0A3R7A5J6-F1
#
_entry.id   AF-A0A3R7A5J6-F1
#
_cell.length_a   1.000
_cell.length_b   1.000
_cell.length_c   1.000
_cell.angle_alpha   90.00
_cell.angle_beta   90.00
_cell.angle_gamma   90.00
#
_symmetry.space_group_name_H-M   'P 1'
#
loop_
_entity.id
_entity.type
_entity.pdbx_description
1 polymer ?
#
loop_
_entity_poly.entity_id
_entity_poly.type
_entity_poly.pdbx_seq_one_letter_code
_entity_poly.pdbx_strand_id
1 'polypeptide(L)'
;MPSESKEAKRCAGDDDGDVKQSRSGGDSDSGAKRAKDEEFDEDNNVVTKVMTYFFENQEFNQAFQDFAERECDLFDTEDEVEMKLEYVHNAIDMPASTRSPWLEGMKRALTILCTCVRRYTDVFNRFTALFESKLEAFIESQRSTIHEFYSIVQKAYEADPESTLSVYSQMLVAVCDFSVFVLMMRRTREAMALHAARK
;
A
#
# COMPACT_ATOMS: atom_id res chain seq x y z
N MET A 1 55.14 -9.40 35.97
CA MET A 1 55.64 -9.55 37.36
C MET A 1 56.57 -8.39 37.64
N PRO A 2 56.49 -7.70 38.81
CA PRO A 2 55.37 -7.68 39.78
C PRO A 2 54.11 -7.04 39.11
N SER A 3 53.15 -6.32 39.71
CA SER A 3 52.78 -5.86 41.07
C SER A 3 51.23 -5.68 41.07
N GLU A 4 50.42 -5.57 42.14
CA GLU A 4 50.50 -5.03 43.51
C GLU A 4 50.34 -3.48 43.60
N SER A 5 49.40 -2.91 44.37
CA SER A 5 48.72 -3.40 45.59
C SER A 5 47.29 -2.82 45.79
N LYS A 6 46.41 -3.57 46.49
CA LYS A 6 45.67 -3.24 47.75
C LYS A 6 45.05 -1.83 47.98
N GLU A 7 44.00 -1.63 48.79
CA GLU A 7 43.25 -2.54 49.69
C GLU A 7 41.77 -2.11 49.89
N ALA A 8 41.01 -2.93 50.63
CA ALA A 8 39.57 -2.83 50.79
C ALA A 8 39.11 -1.93 51.97
N LYS A 9 37.81 -1.56 51.97
CA LYS A 9 37.05 -1.36 53.21
C LYS A 9 35.56 -1.68 53.05
N ARG A 10 34.99 -2.40 54.03
CA ARG A 10 33.54 -2.56 54.24
C ARG A 10 33.08 -1.56 55.31
N CYS A 11 31.81 -1.17 55.25
CA CYS A 11 30.95 -0.90 56.42
C CYS A 11 29.53 -1.41 56.11
N ALA A 12 28.78 -1.75 57.15
CA ALA A 12 27.36 -2.10 57.09
C ALA A 12 26.52 -1.01 57.77
N GLY A 13 25.20 -1.10 57.68
CA GLY A 13 24.26 -0.16 58.29
C GLY A 13 22.82 -0.64 58.15
N ASP A 14 22.38 -1.46 59.10
CA ASP A 14 20.97 -1.79 59.33
C ASP A 14 20.32 -0.67 60.17
N ASP A 15 19.06 -0.32 59.91
CA ASP A 15 18.24 0.53 60.77
C ASP A 15 16.75 0.16 60.61
N ASP A 16 16.07 -0.20 61.71
CA ASP A 16 14.68 -0.66 61.75
C ASP A 16 13.72 0.47 62.19
N GLY A 17 12.62 0.68 61.46
CA GLY A 17 11.63 1.75 61.72
C GLY A 17 10.20 1.23 61.95
N ASP A 18 9.67 1.41 63.17
CA ASP A 18 8.45 0.76 63.65
C ASP A 18 7.11 1.48 63.34
N VAL A 19 6.19 0.71 62.74
CA VAL A 19 4.71 0.67 62.86
C VAL A 19 3.93 1.91 63.40
N LYS A 20 2.91 2.37 62.63
CA LYS A 20 1.51 2.48 63.18
C LYS A 20 0.34 2.57 62.19
N GLN A 21 -0.48 1.51 62.29
CA GLN A 21 -1.90 1.34 61.96
C GLN A 21 -2.85 2.56 62.06
N SER A 22 -3.79 2.66 61.12
CA SER A 22 -5.16 3.19 61.35
C SER A 22 -6.17 2.60 60.33
N ARG A 23 -7.49 2.78 60.53
CA ARG A 23 -8.57 2.03 59.85
C ARG A 23 -9.61 2.93 59.16
N SER A 24 -9.97 2.60 57.92
CA SER A 24 -11.33 2.67 57.34
C SER A 24 -11.32 1.78 56.08
N GLY A 25 -12.39 1.10 55.66
CA GLY A 25 -13.81 1.26 56.00
C GLY A 25 -14.48 2.04 54.88
N GLY A 26 -14.97 1.32 53.86
CA GLY A 26 -15.44 1.90 52.59
C GLY A 26 -15.90 0.82 51.63
N ASP A 27 -17.03 0.20 51.95
CA ASP A 27 -17.70 -0.74 51.04
C ASP A 27 -18.39 0.05 49.91
N SER A 28 -18.25 -0.39 48.66
CA SER A 28 -18.82 0.28 47.48
C SER A 28 -18.89 -0.68 46.31
N ASP A 29 -19.85 -1.61 46.39
CA ASP A 29 -20.31 -2.38 45.25
C ASP A 29 -20.65 -1.42 44.09
N SER A 30 -19.79 -1.46 43.10
CA SER A 30 -19.97 -0.85 41.80
C SER A 30 -19.58 -1.91 40.78
N GLY A 31 -20.49 -2.88 40.61
CA GLY A 31 -20.42 -3.98 39.64
C GLY A 31 -20.37 -3.55 38.17
N ALA A 32 -19.41 -2.68 37.83
CA ALA A 32 -18.92 -2.48 36.48
C ALA A 32 -18.29 -3.80 36.02
N LYS A 33 -19.12 -4.66 35.42
CA LYS A 33 -18.65 -5.56 34.38
C LYS A 33 -18.01 -4.68 33.30
N ARG A 34 -16.70 -4.45 33.43
CA ARG A 34 -15.87 -4.18 32.25
C ARG A 34 -16.30 -5.22 31.21
N ALA A 35 -16.49 -4.76 29.98
CA ALA A 35 -16.48 -5.70 28.87
C ALA A 35 -15.18 -6.53 28.99
N LYS A 36 -15.17 -7.75 28.44
CA LYS A 36 -13.86 -8.33 28.18
C LYS A 36 -13.15 -7.34 27.26
N ASP A 37 -12.05 -6.81 27.75
CA ASP A 37 -10.98 -6.34 26.89
C ASP A 37 -10.51 -7.62 26.18
N GLU A 38 -11.17 -7.99 25.08
CA GLU A 38 -10.81 -9.16 24.27
C GLU A 38 -9.46 -8.83 23.66
N GLU A 39 -8.43 -9.47 24.21
CA GLU A 39 -7.02 -9.34 23.83
C GLU A 39 -6.94 -9.46 22.30
N PHE A 40 -6.68 -8.31 21.66
CA PHE A 40 -6.85 -8.16 20.22
C PHE A 40 -5.63 -8.79 19.55
N ASP A 41 -5.70 -10.11 19.31
CA ASP A 41 -4.64 -10.92 18.69
C ASP A 41 -4.23 -10.34 17.32
N GLU A 42 -3.29 -9.38 17.32
CA GLU A 42 -2.78 -8.73 16.11
C GLU A 42 -2.21 -9.75 15.13
N ASP A 43 -1.55 -10.79 15.64
CA ASP A 43 -0.98 -11.91 14.88
C ASP A 43 -2.03 -12.81 14.21
N ASN A 44 -3.27 -12.85 14.72
CA ASN A 44 -4.29 -13.81 14.28
C ASN A 44 -5.44 -13.15 13.48
N ASN A 45 -5.42 -11.83 13.35
CA ASN A 45 -6.37 -11.03 12.58
C ASN A 45 -6.34 -11.42 11.08
N VAL A 46 -7.52 -11.39 10.41
CA VAL A 46 -7.63 -11.61 8.97
C VAL A 46 -6.80 -10.60 8.16
N VAL A 47 -6.68 -9.34 8.62
CA VAL A 47 -5.90 -8.31 7.91
C VAL A 47 -4.41 -8.65 7.89
N THR A 48 -3.86 -9.14 9.00
CA THR A 48 -2.46 -9.60 9.10
C THR A 48 -2.21 -10.74 8.13
N LYS A 49 -3.11 -11.73 8.07
CA LYS A 49 -3.05 -12.86 7.13
C LYS A 49 -3.17 -12.41 5.66
N VAL A 50 -4.02 -11.43 5.37
CA VAL A 50 -4.14 -10.80 4.05
C VAL A 50 -2.83 -10.10 3.66
N MET A 51 -2.13 -9.45 4.60
CA MET A 51 -0.86 -8.78 4.31
C MET A 51 0.29 -9.78 4.11
N THR A 52 0.34 -10.87 4.88
CA THR A 52 1.24 -12.01 4.61
C THR A 52 0.97 -12.59 3.22
N TYR A 53 -0.30 -12.84 2.86
CA TYR A 53 -0.68 -13.33 1.54
C TYR A 53 -0.24 -12.37 0.42
N PHE A 54 -0.47 -11.06 0.58
CA PHE A 54 -0.12 -10.03 -0.38
C PHE A 54 1.39 -10.02 -0.73
N PHE A 55 2.27 -10.16 0.27
CA PHE A 55 3.72 -10.17 0.01
C PHE A 55 4.28 -11.55 -0.32
N GLU A 56 3.88 -12.61 0.40
CA GLU A 56 4.56 -13.91 0.35
C GLU A 56 3.95 -14.89 -0.65
N ASN A 57 2.70 -14.69 -1.10
CA ASN A 57 2.06 -15.66 -1.98
C ASN A 57 2.60 -15.57 -3.42
N GLN A 58 3.34 -16.59 -3.83
CA GLN A 58 3.96 -16.64 -5.16
C GLN A 58 2.93 -16.68 -6.30
N GLU A 59 1.80 -17.38 -6.14
CA GLU A 59 0.75 -17.47 -7.19
C GLU A 59 -0.02 -16.16 -7.36
N PHE A 60 -0.18 -15.40 -6.29
CA PHE A 60 -0.72 -14.03 -6.30
C PHE A 60 0.22 -13.12 -7.09
N ASN A 61 1.47 -13.02 -6.66
CA ASN A 61 2.47 -12.16 -7.29
C ASN A 61 2.72 -12.52 -8.78
N GLN A 62 2.81 -13.81 -9.12
CA GLN A 62 2.97 -14.27 -10.50
C GLN A 62 1.76 -13.85 -11.38
N ALA A 63 0.53 -13.88 -10.86
CA ALA A 63 -0.64 -13.47 -11.63
C ALA A 63 -0.62 -11.99 -12.05
N PHE A 64 0.00 -11.10 -11.26
CA PHE A 64 0.21 -9.70 -11.65
C PHE A 64 1.39 -9.53 -12.61
N GLN A 65 2.44 -10.34 -12.48
CA GLN A 65 3.53 -10.37 -13.47
C GLN A 65 3.01 -10.85 -14.83
N ASP A 66 2.27 -11.96 -14.89
CA ASP A 66 1.63 -12.51 -16.10
C ASP A 66 0.58 -11.55 -16.71
N PHE A 67 -0.04 -10.70 -15.88
CA PHE A 67 -0.90 -9.62 -16.34
C PHE A 67 -0.06 -8.49 -16.97
N ALA A 68 1.01 -8.07 -16.29
CA ALA A 68 1.87 -6.99 -16.74
C ALA A 68 2.57 -7.35 -18.05
N GLU A 69 3.24 -8.50 -18.14
CA GLU A 69 3.99 -8.96 -19.33
C GLU A 69 3.11 -9.11 -20.59
N ARG A 70 1.80 -9.33 -20.41
CA ARG A 70 0.83 -9.47 -21.50
C ARG A 70 0.26 -8.15 -22.01
N GLU A 71 0.28 -7.10 -21.20
CA GLU A 71 -0.43 -5.84 -21.46
C GLU A 71 0.51 -4.62 -21.42
N CYS A 72 1.80 -4.80 -21.12
CA CYS A 72 2.80 -3.72 -20.99
C CYS A 72 3.17 -3.03 -22.30
N ASP A 73 3.01 -3.71 -23.44
CA ASP A 73 3.25 -3.16 -24.79
C ASP A 73 2.43 -1.90 -25.09
N LEU A 74 1.26 -1.76 -24.44
CA LEU A 74 0.41 -0.57 -24.56
C LEU A 74 1.08 0.71 -24.03
N PHE A 75 2.12 0.58 -23.20
CA PHE A 75 2.76 1.68 -22.48
C PHE A 75 4.08 2.15 -23.13
N ASP A 76 4.36 1.76 -24.38
CA ASP A 76 5.63 2.03 -25.10
C ASP A 76 5.84 3.48 -25.57
N THR A 77 5.15 4.42 -24.93
CA THR A 77 4.90 5.73 -25.50
C THR A 77 5.94 6.79 -25.10
N GLU A 78 7.18 6.58 -25.52
CA GLU A 78 8.07 7.74 -25.80
C GLU A 78 7.40 8.66 -26.85
N ASP A 79 6.72 8.06 -27.83
CA ASP A 79 5.78 8.68 -28.78
C ASP A 79 4.77 9.65 -28.12
N GLU A 80 4.23 9.37 -26.93
CA GLU A 80 3.27 10.28 -26.26
C GLU A 80 3.92 11.47 -25.57
N VAL A 81 5.25 11.48 -25.41
CA VAL A 81 6.01 12.64 -24.96
C VAL A 81 6.40 13.48 -26.17
N GLU A 82 6.89 12.84 -27.24
CA GLU A 82 7.29 13.50 -28.48
C GLU A 82 6.09 14.13 -29.21
N MET A 83 4.98 13.40 -29.40
CA MET A 83 3.73 13.96 -29.95
C MET A 83 3.17 15.12 -29.13
N LYS A 84 3.40 15.18 -27.81
CA LYS A 84 2.99 16.33 -26.98
C LYS A 84 3.93 17.53 -27.15
N LEU A 85 5.24 17.29 -27.27
CA LEU A 85 6.23 18.35 -27.47
C LEU A 85 6.12 18.99 -28.84
N GLU A 86 6.03 18.20 -29.92
CA GLU A 86 5.87 18.73 -31.28
C GLU A 86 4.61 19.60 -31.42
N TYR A 87 3.49 19.16 -30.85
CA TYR A 87 2.22 19.86 -31.00
C TYR A 87 2.16 21.18 -30.21
N VAL A 88 2.78 21.23 -29.02
CA VAL A 88 2.85 22.47 -28.22
C VAL A 88 3.88 23.44 -28.80
N HIS A 89 5.03 22.96 -29.27
CA HIS A 89 6.07 23.80 -29.85
C HIS A 89 5.58 24.52 -31.12
N ASN A 90 4.96 23.78 -32.05
CA ASN A 90 4.43 24.35 -33.29
C ASN A 90 3.19 25.25 -33.11
N ALA A 91 2.52 25.21 -31.95
CA ALA A 91 1.31 26.00 -31.69
C ALA A 91 1.57 27.46 -31.29
N ILE A 92 2.79 27.80 -30.87
CA ILE A 92 3.11 29.10 -30.26
C ILE A 92 3.28 30.22 -31.30
N ASP A 93 3.78 29.91 -32.50
CA ASP A 93 4.15 30.90 -33.54
C ASP A 93 3.15 31.00 -34.74
N MET A 94 2.01 30.32 -34.71
CA MET A 94 1.12 30.18 -35.88
C MET A 94 0.14 31.36 -36.11
N PRO A 95 0.10 31.97 -37.31
CA PRO A 95 -0.88 33.02 -37.65
C PRO A 95 -2.30 32.46 -37.86
N ALA A 96 -3.33 33.27 -37.59
CA ALA A 96 -4.71 32.80 -37.50
C ALA A 96 -5.36 32.28 -38.80
N SER A 97 -4.76 32.53 -39.98
CA SER A 97 -5.34 32.15 -41.29
C SER A 97 -5.22 30.67 -41.63
N THR A 98 -4.32 29.91 -40.99
CA THR A 98 -4.06 28.50 -41.30
C THR A 98 -4.87 27.51 -40.45
N ARG A 99 -5.83 27.97 -39.65
CA ARG A 99 -6.49 27.14 -38.61
C ARG A 99 -7.33 25.95 -39.11
N SER A 100 -7.78 25.93 -40.37
CA SER A 100 -8.75 24.91 -40.83
C SER A 100 -8.18 23.47 -40.88
N PRO A 101 -7.01 23.20 -41.49
CA PRO A 101 -6.37 21.87 -41.38
C PRO A 101 -5.91 21.55 -39.95
N TRP A 102 -5.50 22.57 -39.17
CA TRP A 102 -5.07 22.42 -37.79
C TRP A 102 -6.18 21.97 -36.84
N LEU A 103 -7.43 22.37 -37.08
CA LEU A 103 -8.59 21.81 -36.36
C LEU A 103 -8.76 20.30 -36.62
N GLU A 104 -8.42 19.82 -37.82
CA GLU A 104 -8.48 18.39 -38.13
C GLU A 104 -7.31 17.61 -37.50
N GLY A 105 -6.11 18.20 -37.49
CA GLY A 105 -4.97 17.68 -36.72
C GLY A 105 -5.28 17.59 -35.22
N MET A 106 -5.90 18.62 -34.65
CA MET A 106 -6.22 18.69 -33.22
C MET A 106 -7.38 17.74 -32.84
N LYS A 107 -8.37 17.54 -33.72
CA LYS A 107 -9.35 16.45 -33.56
C LYS A 107 -8.69 15.07 -33.56
N ARG A 108 -7.72 14.83 -34.45
CA ARG A 108 -6.98 13.55 -34.50
C ARG A 108 -6.17 13.35 -33.23
N ALA A 109 -5.39 14.34 -32.80
CA ALA A 109 -4.63 14.29 -31.55
C ALA A 109 -5.55 14.05 -30.32
N LEU A 110 -6.69 14.75 -30.24
CA LEU A 110 -7.68 14.55 -29.18
C LEU A 110 -8.33 13.17 -29.25
N THR A 111 -8.61 12.65 -30.45
CA THR A 111 -9.16 11.29 -30.65
C THR A 111 -8.17 10.23 -30.20
N ILE A 112 -6.89 10.35 -30.60
CA ILE A 112 -5.80 9.46 -30.20
C ILE A 112 -5.68 9.49 -28.67
N LEU A 113 -5.57 10.69 -28.07
CA LEU A 113 -5.48 10.86 -26.61
C LEU A 113 -6.68 10.23 -25.89
N CYS A 114 -7.91 10.43 -26.38
CA CYS A 114 -9.09 9.78 -25.81
C CYS A 114 -9.07 8.26 -25.93
N THR A 115 -8.56 7.69 -27.03
CA THR A 115 -8.39 6.23 -27.14
C THR A 115 -7.25 5.67 -26.29
N CYS A 116 -6.14 6.40 -26.11
CA CYS A 116 -5.05 6.01 -25.22
C CYS A 116 -5.52 6.03 -23.76
N VAL A 117 -6.06 7.17 -23.30
CA VAL A 117 -6.63 7.32 -21.95
C VAL A 117 -7.67 6.24 -21.67
N ARG A 118 -8.62 6.04 -22.60
CA ARG A 118 -9.61 4.96 -22.46
C ARG A 118 -8.95 3.59 -22.35
N ARG A 119 -7.97 3.25 -23.21
CA ARG A 119 -7.30 1.95 -23.16
C ARG A 119 -6.53 1.75 -21.86
N TYR A 120 -5.83 2.77 -21.36
CA TYR A 120 -5.18 2.71 -20.05
C TYR A 120 -6.19 2.46 -18.93
N THR A 121 -7.35 3.13 -18.94
CA THR A 121 -8.46 2.85 -18.00
C THR A 121 -9.05 1.44 -18.18
N ASP A 122 -9.25 0.98 -19.42
CA ASP A 122 -9.77 -0.36 -19.73
C ASP A 122 -8.79 -1.49 -19.34
N VAL A 123 -7.48 -1.22 -19.21
CA VAL A 123 -6.48 -2.17 -18.65
C VAL A 123 -6.42 -2.05 -17.12
N PHE A 124 -6.37 -0.82 -16.58
CA PHE A 124 -6.36 -0.55 -15.14
C PHE A 124 -7.58 -1.20 -14.44
N ASN A 125 -8.78 -1.04 -14.98
CA ASN A 125 -9.99 -1.67 -14.43
C ASN A 125 -9.90 -3.21 -14.40
N ARG A 126 -9.20 -3.83 -15.36
CA ARG A 126 -8.96 -5.29 -15.38
C ARG A 126 -7.87 -5.71 -14.38
N PHE A 127 -6.90 -4.84 -14.10
CA PHE A 127 -5.91 -5.04 -13.04
C PHE A 127 -6.56 -4.95 -11.65
N THR A 128 -7.39 -3.93 -11.40
CA THR A 128 -8.14 -3.77 -10.14
C THR A 128 -9.08 -4.96 -9.92
N ALA A 129 -9.85 -5.38 -10.92
CA ALA A 129 -10.74 -6.55 -10.80
C ALA A 129 -9.97 -7.88 -10.55
N LEU A 130 -8.76 -8.03 -11.09
CA LEU A 130 -7.88 -9.17 -10.78
C LEU A 130 -7.39 -9.13 -9.33
N PHE A 131 -7.03 -7.93 -8.83
CA PHE A 131 -6.61 -7.71 -7.45
C PHE A 131 -7.74 -8.00 -6.47
N GLU A 132 -8.90 -7.38 -6.65
CA GLU A 132 -10.11 -7.56 -5.84
C GLU A 132 -10.53 -9.03 -5.78
N SER A 133 -10.65 -9.71 -6.93
CA SER A 133 -11.06 -11.12 -7.01
C SER A 133 -10.07 -12.08 -6.32
N LYS A 134 -8.77 -11.81 -6.38
CA LYS A 134 -7.74 -12.60 -5.67
C LYS A 134 -7.78 -12.35 -4.16
N LEU A 135 -7.99 -11.10 -3.73
CA LEU A 135 -8.07 -10.71 -2.33
C LEU A 135 -9.34 -11.28 -1.67
N GLU A 136 -10.49 -11.16 -2.35
CA GLU A 136 -11.79 -11.75 -1.99
C GLU A 136 -11.68 -13.26 -1.76
N ALA A 137 -11.18 -14.00 -2.76
CA ALA A 137 -11.03 -15.45 -2.67
C ALA A 137 -10.09 -15.87 -1.51
N PHE A 138 -9.08 -15.07 -1.19
CA PHE A 138 -8.25 -15.32 -0.01
C PHE A 138 -8.99 -15.02 1.30
N ILE A 139 -9.69 -13.89 1.42
CA ILE A 139 -10.48 -13.52 2.61
C ILE A 139 -11.54 -14.60 2.92
N GLU A 140 -12.26 -15.08 1.90
CA GLU A 140 -13.21 -16.20 2.04
C GLU A 140 -12.53 -17.49 2.48
N SER A 141 -11.32 -17.79 1.97
CA SER A 141 -10.54 -18.97 2.41
C SER A 141 -10.17 -18.92 3.91
N GLN A 142 -10.02 -17.71 4.47
CA GLN A 142 -9.77 -17.50 5.90
C GLN A 142 -11.07 -17.53 6.75
N ARG A 143 -12.22 -17.85 6.14
CA ARG A 143 -13.55 -17.90 6.75
C ARG A 143 -14.08 -16.55 7.27
N SER A 144 -13.66 -15.46 6.65
CA SER A 144 -14.23 -14.13 6.88
C SER A 144 -14.83 -13.58 5.58
N THR A 145 -15.61 -12.52 5.70
CA THR A 145 -16.23 -11.81 4.57
C THR A 145 -15.50 -10.52 4.25
N ILE A 146 -15.63 -10.03 3.02
CA ILE A 146 -15.14 -8.70 2.62
C ILE A 146 -15.66 -7.59 3.56
N HIS A 147 -16.92 -7.68 3.98
CA HIS A 147 -17.52 -6.69 4.88
C HIS A 147 -16.85 -6.68 6.26
N GLU A 148 -16.52 -7.85 6.83
CA GLU A 148 -15.77 -7.94 8.09
C GLU A 148 -14.35 -7.41 7.94
N PHE A 149 -13.65 -7.78 6.87
CA PHE A 149 -12.31 -7.27 6.56
C PHE A 149 -12.29 -5.72 6.52
N TYR A 150 -13.17 -5.10 5.73
CA TYR A 150 -13.27 -3.63 5.69
C TYR A 150 -13.73 -3.03 7.03
N SER A 151 -14.62 -3.70 7.77
CA SER A 151 -15.05 -3.25 9.10
C SER A 151 -13.90 -3.25 10.13
N ILE A 152 -12.93 -4.15 9.99
CA ILE A 152 -11.73 -4.21 10.84
C ILE A 152 -10.75 -3.11 10.43
N VAL A 153 -10.48 -2.98 9.12
CA VAL A 153 -9.62 -1.92 8.54
C VAL A 153 -10.12 -0.52 8.92
N GLN A 154 -11.41 -0.25 8.76
CA GLN A 154 -11.99 1.06 9.10
C GLN A 154 -11.86 1.37 10.60
N LYS A 155 -12.15 0.40 11.49
CA LYS A 155 -12.04 0.61 12.94
C LYS A 155 -10.60 0.87 13.38
N ALA A 156 -9.62 0.19 12.78
CA ALA A 156 -8.21 0.45 13.07
C ALA A 156 -7.81 1.87 12.65
N TYR A 157 -8.25 2.32 11.47
CA TYR A 157 -7.99 3.68 10.99
C TYR A 157 -8.71 4.77 11.80
N GLU A 158 -9.93 4.50 12.28
CA GLU A 158 -10.67 5.40 13.19
C GLU A 158 -10.08 5.45 14.60
N ALA A 159 -9.40 4.39 15.06
CA ALA A 159 -8.74 4.33 16.36
C ALA A 159 -7.33 4.94 16.35
N ASP A 160 -6.51 4.59 15.35
CA ASP A 160 -5.16 5.11 15.14
C ASP A 160 -4.75 5.05 13.65
N PRO A 161 -4.70 6.21 12.95
CA PRO A 161 -4.25 6.31 11.57
C PRO A 161 -2.79 5.93 11.31
N GLU A 162 -1.90 5.96 12.32
CA GLU A 162 -0.49 5.59 12.20
C GLU A 162 -0.21 4.15 12.65
N SER A 163 -1.22 3.43 13.15
CA SER A 163 -1.08 2.01 13.52
C SER A 163 -0.67 1.12 12.35
N THR A 164 0.02 0.03 12.66
CA THR A 164 0.52 -0.96 11.68
C THR A 164 -0.56 -1.42 10.69
N LEU A 165 -1.78 -1.67 11.17
CA LEU A 165 -2.90 -2.12 10.35
C LEU A 165 -3.41 -1.00 9.42
N SER A 166 -3.46 0.25 9.90
CA SER A 166 -3.78 1.43 9.08
C SER A 166 -2.75 1.63 7.96
N VAL A 167 -1.45 1.52 8.27
CA VAL A 167 -0.36 1.60 7.28
C VAL A 167 -0.47 0.46 6.27
N TYR A 168 -0.71 -0.79 6.70
CA TYR A 168 -0.88 -1.91 5.78
C TYR A 168 -2.06 -1.72 4.83
N SER A 169 -3.17 -1.15 5.33
CA SER A 169 -4.35 -0.85 4.52
C SER A 169 -4.07 0.22 3.46
N GLN A 170 -3.28 1.25 3.80
CA GLN A 170 -2.81 2.25 2.84
C GLN A 170 -1.91 1.62 1.76
N MET A 171 -1.03 0.67 2.12
CA MET A 171 -0.18 -0.03 1.15
C MET A 171 -1.01 -0.86 0.15
N LEU A 172 -2.04 -1.57 0.61
CA LEU A 172 -2.95 -2.32 -0.27
C LEU A 172 -3.71 -1.40 -1.25
N VAL A 173 -4.15 -0.23 -0.80
CA VAL A 173 -4.80 0.78 -1.67
C VAL A 173 -3.81 1.35 -2.69
N ALA A 174 -2.59 1.68 -2.27
CA ALA A 174 -1.56 2.27 -3.15
C ALA A 174 -1.13 1.33 -4.31
N VAL A 175 -1.27 0.01 -4.16
CA VAL A 175 -1.06 -0.96 -5.26
C VAL A 175 -2.10 -0.75 -6.37
N CYS A 176 -3.31 -0.33 -6.00
CA CYS A 176 -4.40 0.01 -6.93
C CYS A 176 -4.39 1.48 -7.39
N ASP A 177 -3.37 2.29 -7.06
CA ASP A 177 -3.26 3.64 -7.61
C ASP A 177 -2.82 3.61 -9.08
N PHE A 178 -3.50 4.40 -9.92
CA PHE A 178 -3.20 4.48 -11.36
C PHE A 178 -1.73 4.84 -11.65
N SER A 179 -1.12 5.71 -10.82
CA SER A 179 0.30 6.09 -10.94
C SER A 179 1.26 4.92 -10.67
N VAL A 180 0.93 4.06 -9.69
CA VAL A 180 1.73 2.88 -9.32
C VAL A 180 1.57 1.80 -10.38
N PHE A 181 0.34 1.57 -10.85
CA PHE A 181 0.04 0.72 -11.99
C PHE A 181 0.83 1.13 -13.26
N VAL A 182 0.76 2.39 -13.69
CA VAL A 182 1.50 2.88 -14.88
C VAL A 182 3.02 2.69 -14.73
N LEU A 183 3.56 2.92 -13.53
CA LEU A 183 4.99 2.71 -13.24
C LEU A 183 5.38 1.22 -13.31
N MET A 184 4.54 0.32 -12.80
CA MET A 184 4.73 -1.13 -12.91
C MET A 184 4.74 -1.58 -14.38
N MET A 185 3.70 -1.21 -15.15
CA MET A 185 3.57 -1.62 -16.56
C MET A 185 4.76 -1.14 -17.42
N ARG A 186 5.25 0.08 -17.17
CA ARG A 186 6.45 0.61 -17.86
C ARG A 186 7.71 -0.19 -17.54
N ARG A 187 7.98 -0.46 -16.26
CA ARG A 187 9.14 -1.26 -15.82
C ARG A 187 9.13 -2.68 -16.38
N THR A 188 7.97 -3.33 -16.44
CA THR A 188 7.85 -4.66 -17.04
C THR A 188 8.22 -4.63 -18.53
N ARG A 189 7.74 -3.64 -19.28
CA ARG A 189 8.08 -3.47 -20.69
C ARG A 189 9.58 -3.19 -20.90
N GLU A 190 10.16 -2.29 -20.10
CA GLU A 190 11.59 -1.96 -20.13
C GLU A 190 12.45 -3.21 -19.91
N ALA A 191 12.07 -4.06 -18.94
CA ALA A 191 12.71 -5.35 -18.71
C ALA A 191 12.56 -6.30 -19.91
N MET A 192 11.35 -6.45 -20.47
CA MET A 192 11.09 -7.31 -21.63
C MET A 192 11.85 -6.87 -22.88
N ALA A 193 11.89 -5.58 -23.19
CA ALA A 193 12.67 -5.02 -24.29
C ALA A 193 14.17 -5.29 -24.11
N LEU A 194 14.69 -5.11 -22.88
CA LEU A 194 16.08 -5.40 -22.54
C LEU A 194 16.41 -6.91 -22.55
N HIS A 195 15.42 -7.79 -22.32
CA HIS A 195 15.53 -9.24 -22.52
C HIS A 195 15.43 -9.66 -24.00
N ALA A 196 14.71 -8.91 -24.84
CA ALA A 196 14.64 -9.12 -26.28
C ALA A 196 15.94 -8.69 -26.98
N ALA A 197 16.49 -7.52 -26.63
CA ALA A 197 17.74 -6.98 -27.18
C ALA A 197 19.03 -7.76 -26.78
N ARG A 198 18.88 -8.85 -26.03
CA ARG A 198 19.95 -9.78 -25.61
C ARG A 198 19.93 -11.13 -26.36
N LYS A 199 19.04 -11.31 -27.34
CA LYS A 199 18.85 -12.53 -28.13
C LYS A 199 19.31 -12.33 -29.58
#